data_AF-K9WLA4-F1
#
_entry.id   AF-K9WLA4-F1
#
_cell.length_a   1.000
_cell.length_b   1.000
_cell.length_c   1.000
_cell.angle_alpha   90.00
_cell.angle_beta   90.00
_cell.angle_gamma   90.00
#
_symmetry.space_group_name_H-M   'P 1'
#
loop_
_entity.id
_entity.type
_entity.pdbx_description
1 polymer ?
#
loop_
_entity_poly.entity_id
_entity_poly.type
_entity_poly.pdbx_seq_one_letter_code
_entity_poly.pdbx_strand_id
1 'polypeptide(L)' 'MTRSPRYDPDENVSRHGATDPDKCEDMADKYGWNLVRIEETGDSMLEVDCVFEGETEFPPSPYEPKHEREE' A
#
# COMPACT_ATOMS: atom_id res chain seq x y z
N MET A 1 16.65 10.30 5.62
CA MET A 1 16.36 9.00 5.00
C MET A 1 15.28 9.23 3.95
N THR A 2 15.59 9.04 2.67
CA THR A 2 14.60 9.12 1.59
C THR A 2 13.63 7.95 1.75
N ARG A 3 12.43 8.23 2.28
CA ARG A 3 11.33 7.28 2.35
C ARG A 3 11.01 6.93 0.89
N SER A 4 11.34 5.71 0.45
CA SER A 4 10.95 5.28 -0.89
C SER A 4 9.45 5.53 -1.06
N PRO A 5 9.02 6.14 -2.18
CA PRO A 5 7.61 6.40 -2.39
C PRO A 5 6.85 5.07 -2.40
N ARG A 6 5.64 5.05 -1.87
CA ARG A 6 4.80 3.84 -1.90
C ARG A 6 4.47 3.42 -3.33
N TYR A 7 4.38 4.40 -4.22
CA TYR A 7 4.20 4.19 -5.65
C TYR A 7 5.54 4.35 -6.38
N ASP A 8 5.87 3.36 -7.19
CA ASP A 8 7.01 3.33 -8.09
C ASP A 8 6.54 3.70 -9.51
N PRO A 9 6.87 4.90 -10.03
CA PRO A 9 6.38 5.36 -11.32
C PRO A 9 7.04 4.64 -12.50
N ASP A 10 8.21 4.02 -12.30
CA ASP A 10 8.93 3.29 -13.34
C ASP A 10 8.27 1.92 -13.60
N GLU A 11 7.90 1.20 -12.54
CA GLU A 11 7.17 -0.06 -12.64
C GLU A 11 5.64 0.12 -12.71
N ASN A 12 5.11 1.30 -12.41
CA ASN A 12 3.68 1.58 -12.25
C ASN A 12 3.04 0.65 -11.19
N VAL A 13 3.70 0.51 -10.04
CA VAL A 13 3.25 -0.35 -8.94
C VAL A 13 3.27 0.37 -7.61
N SER A 14 2.38 -0.02 -6.71
CA SER A 14 2.36 0.44 -5.33
C SER A 14 2.71 -0.69 -4.37
N ARG A 15 3.54 -0.42 -3.36
CA ARG A 15 3.93 -1.38 -2.32
C ARG A 15 3.28 -1.01 -0.99
N HIS A 16 2.63 -1.98 -0.37
CA HIS A 16 2.06 -1.87 0.99
C HIS A 16 2.42 -3.09 1.82
N GLY A 17 3.07 -2.85 2.96
CA GLY A 17 3.39 -3.91 3.90
C GLY A 17 2.14 -4.51 4.55
N ALA A 18 2.15 -5.83 4.73
CA ALA A 18 1.15 -6.60 5.44
C ALA A 18 1.80 -7.63 6.37
N THR A 19 1.03 -8.09 7.35
CA THR A 19 1.48 -9.12 8.30
C THR A 19 1.58 -10.49 7.66
N ASP A 20 0.72 -10.78 6.66
CA ASP A 20 0.61 -12.09 6.04
C ASP A 20 0.32 -11.95 4.54
N PRO A 21 0.73 -12.92 3.71
CA PRO A 21 0.47 -12.92 2.27
C PRO A 21 -1.03 -12.92 1.96
N ASP A 22 -1.86 -13.64 2.72
CA ASP A 22 -3.31 -13.69 2.52
C ASP A 22 -3.95 -12.29 2.67
N LYS A 23 -3.36 -11.41 3.49
CA LYS A 23 -3.83 -10.02 3.65
C LYS A 23 -3.67 -9.20 2.39
N CYS A 24 -2.69 -9.53 1.54
CA CYS A 24 -2.53 -8.87 0.26
C CYS A 24 -3.74 -9.14 -0.66
N GLU A 25 -4.23 -10.37 -0.67
CA GLU A 25 -5.40 -10.77 -1.45
C GLU A 25 -6.69 -10.15 -0.89
N ASP A 26 -6.87 -10.17 0.43
CA ASP A 26 -8.00 -9.48 1.09
C ASP A 26 -8.03 -7.98 0.75
N MET A 27 -6.87 -7.32 0.72
CA MET A 27 -6.77 -5.90 0.35
C MET A 27 -7.08 -5.67 -1.13
N ALA A 28 -6.56 -6.52 -2.02
CA ALA A 28 -6.88 -6.48 -3.44
C ALA A 28 -8.39 -6.56 -3.66
N ASP A 29 -9.06 -7.55 -3.08
CA ASP A 29 -10.51 -7.73 -3.24
C ASP A 29 -11.31 -6.58 -2.62
N LYS A 30 -10.96 -6.17 -1.40
CA LYS A 30 -11.67 -5.13 -0.66
C LYS A 30 -11.60 -3.75 -1.34
N TYR A 31 -10.46 -3.40 -1.91
CA TYR A 31 -10.24 -2.10 -2.54
C TYR A 31 -10.30 -2.14 -4.07
N GLY A 32 -10.47 -3.32 -4.66
CA GLY A 32 -10.43 -3.52 -6.12
C GLY A 32 -9.04 -3.26 -6.72
N TRP A 33 -7.97 -3.51 -5.95
CA TRP A 33 -6.60 -3.37 -6.44
C TRP A 33 -6.15 -4.67 -7.11
N ASN A 34 -5.24 -4.55 -8.09
CA ASN A 34 -4.71 -5.71 -8.79
C ASN A 34 -3.39 -6.14 -8.15
N LEU A 35 -3.38 -7.27 -7.42
CA LEU A 35 -2.17 -7.80 -6.79
C LEU A 35 -1.24 -8.39 -7.86
N VAL A 36 -0.04 -7.82 -7.99
CA VAL A 36 0.97 -8.25 -8.97
C VAL A 36 1.88 -9.31 -8.37
N ARG A 37 2.41 -9.05 -7.18
CA ARG A 37 3.33 -9.95 -6.47
C ARG A 37 3.34 -9.67 -4.97
N ILE A 38 3.79 -10.64 -4.19
CA ILE A 38 4.03 -10.51 -2.74
C ILE A 38 5.52 -10.71 -2.53
N GLU A 39 6.18 -9.76 -1.89
CA GLU A 39 7.61 -9.81 -1.57
C GLU A 39 7.78 -10.03 -0.07
N GLU A 40 8.55 -11.02 0.37
CA GLU A 40 8.81 -11.22 1.81
C GLU A 40 9.72 -10.09 2.31
N THR A 41 9.25 -9.33 3.29
CA THR A 41 10.07 -8.33 3.98
C THR A 41 10.62 -9.00 5.24
N GLY A 42 11.93 -8.91 5.45
CA GLY A 42 12.58 -9.47 6.64
C GLY A 42 12.20 -8.78 7.96
N ASP A 43 11.15 -7.96 7.98
CA ASP A 43 10.61 -7.33 9.17
C ASP A 43 9.70 -8.28 9.94
N SER A 44 9.74 -8.15 11.27
CA SER A 44 9.00 -9.01 12.20
C SER A 44 7.54 -8.57 12.43
N MET A 45 7.14 -7.41 11.92
CA MET A 45 5.75 -6.91 12.02
C MET A 45 5.03 -6.88 10.68
N LEU A 46 5.73 -6.63 9.58
CA LEU A 46 5.17 -6.64 8.23
C LEU A 46 6.02 -7.61 7.43
N GLU A 47 5.74 -8.90 7.60
CA GLU A 47 6.53 -9.99 7.03
C GLU A 47 6.46 -10.02 5.51
N VAL A 48 5.48 -9.34 4.90
CA VAL A 48 5.33 -9.26 3.45
C VAL A 48 5.02 -7.83 2.97
N ASP A 49 5.45 -7.51 1.76
CA ASP A 49 5.10 -6.32 0.99
C ASP A 49 4.20 -6.75 -0.17
N CYS A 50 2.97 -6.27 -0.14
CA CYS A 50 1.99 -6.47 -1.20
C CYS A 50 2.24 -5.45 -2.32
N VAL A 51 2.57 -5.93 -3.52
CA VAL A 51 2.81 -5.09 -4.70
C VAL A 51 1.56 -5.10 -5.57
N PHE A 52 0.90 -3.95 -5.69
CA PHE A 52 -0.28 -3.75 -6.51
C PHE A 52 0.04 -2.98 -7.79
N GLU A 53 -0.71 -3.22 -8.85
CA GLU A 53 -0.61 -2.46 -10.10
C GLU A 53 -1.27 -1.08 -9.93
N GLY A 54 -0.63 -0.05 -10.48
CA GLY A 54 -1.13 1.32 -10.41
C GLY A 54 -0.82 2.04 -9.11
N GLU A 55 -1.32 3.27 -9.04
CA GLU A 55 -1.33 4.07 -7.82
C GLU A 55 -2.49 3.61 -6.93
N THR A 56 -2.18 3.10 -5.75
CA THR A 56 -3.16 2.62 -4.78
C THR A 56 -3.12 3.46 -3.51
N GLU A 57 -4.24 4.07 -3.16
CA GLU A 57 -4.37 4.93 -1.99
C GLU A 57 -5.52 4.43 -1.09
N PHE A 58 -5.26 4.40 0.21
CA PHE A 58 -6.31 4.09 1.18
C PHE A 58 -7.37 5.19 1.15
N PRO A 59 -8.67 4.84 1.25
CA PRO A 59 -9.72 5.84 1.32
C PRO A 59 -9.52 6.74 2.54
N PRO A 60 -9.88 8.03 2.43
CA PRO A 60 -9.74 8.98 3.53
C PRO A 60 -10.53 8.48 4.75
N SER A 61 -9.96 8.66 5.93
CA SER A 61 -10.64 8.26 7.16
C SER A 61 -11.88 9.14 7.39
N PRO A 62 -13.02 8.57 7.85
CA PRO A 62 -14.21 9.35 8.17
C PRO A 62 -14.00 10.31 9.36
N TYR A 63 -12.91 10.15 10.11
CA TYR A 63 -12.54 11.00 11.25
C TYR A 63 -11.40 11.97 10.95
N GLU A 64 -10.90 12.03 9.71
CA GLU A 64 -9.94 13.06 9.35
C GLU A 64 -10.66 14.41 9.25
N PRO A 65 -10.44 15.37 10.19
CA PRO A 65 -10.80 16.74 9.90
C PRO A 65 -10.04 17.13 8.64
N LYS A 66 -10.73 17.77 7.70
CA LYS A 66 -10.10 18.45 6.56
C LYS A 66 -9.22 19.55 7.15
N HIS A 67 -8.01 19.23 7.59
CA HIS A 67 -7.07 20.25 8.01
C HIS A 67 -6.69 20.97 6.73
N GLU A 68 -7.30 22.13 6.59
CA GLU A 68 -7.11 23.13 5.56
C GLU A 68 -5.61 23.19 5.22
N ARG A 69 -5.25 22.73 4.01
CA ARG A 69 -4.00 23.14 3.37
C ARG A 69 -4.21 24.53 2.79
N GLU A 70 -4.39 25.49 3.68
CA GLU A 70 -4.12 26.91 3.52
C GLU A 70 -3.20 27.19 4.73
N GLU A 71 -1.94 27.63 4.63
CA GLU A 71 -1.17 28.38 3.63
C GLU A 71 0.33 28.01 3.75
#